data_AF-A0A374ATF8-F1
#
_entry.id   AF-A0A374ATF8-F1
#
_cell.length_a   1.000
_cell.length_b   1.000
_cell.length_c   1.000
_cell.angle_alpha   90.00
_cell.angle_beta   90.00
_cell.angle_gamma   90.00
#
_symmetry.space_group_name_H-M   'P 1'
#
loop_
_entity.id
_entity.type
_entity.pdbx_description
1 polymer ?
#
loop_
_entity_poly.entity_id
_entity_poly.type
_entity_poly.pdbx_seq_one_letter_code
_entity_poly.pdbx_strand_id
1 'polypeptide(L)'
;MDGKEFFLELQKEKKWSDIPVIFLTSDTEDQTEAQCLNLGAYDFIGKPIVKEVLLSRVAKTLELTDYRKNLQKKLDGLSDGTLYHHERFDGSGYPNGLKGDEIPLIARIISVADTYDAMTSTRCYRKGLSPETAMAELKKQSGRQFDPEIVNKFLKIADSLGVHKNEDRIM
;
A
#
# COMPACT_ATOMS: atom_id res chain seq x y z
N MET A 1 -33.14 -16.86 12.28
CA MET A 1 -32.16 -16.63 11.20
C MET A 1 -32.90 -16.22 9.95
N ASP A 2 -33.14 -14.92 9.83
CA ASP A 2 -33.55 -14.29 8.58
C ASP A 2 -32.33 -14.02 7.68
N GLY A 3 -32.57 -13.44 6.50
CA GLY A 3 -31.49 -13.14 5.54
C GLY A 3 -30.47 -12.11 6.06
N LYS A 4 -30.88 -11.19 6.94
CA LYS A 4 -30.00 -10.16 7.52
C LYS A 4 -29.08 -10.79 8.57
N GLU A 5 -29.66 -11.62 9.46
CA GLU A 5 -28.92 -12.37 10.46
C GLU A 5 -27.89 -13.30 9.81
N PHE A 6 -28.27 -14.01 8.75
CA PHE A 6 -27.34 -14.85 7.98
C PHE A 6 -26.19 -14.04 7.36
N PHE A 7 -26.49 -12.89 6.74
CA PHE A 7 -25.47 -12.01 6.18
C PHE A 7 -24.47 -11.51 7.22
N LEU A 8 -24.95 -11.12 8.40
CA LEU A 8 -24.08 -10.66 9.48
C LEU A 8 -23.16 -11.75 10.00
N GLU A 9 -23.66 -12.97 10.18
CA GLU A 9 -22.81 -14.11 10.55
C GLU A 9 -21.77 -14.40 9.45
N LEU A 10 -22.17 -14.36 8.18
CA LEU A 10 -21.27 -14.59 7.04
C LEU A 10 -20.14 -13.55 6.99
N GLN A 11 -20.44 -12.28 7.27
CA GLN A 11 -19.47 -11.18 7.27
C GLN A 11 -18.39 -11.28 8.37
N LYS A 12 -18.61 -12.08 9.43
CA LYS A 12 -17.59 -12.32 10.47
C LYS A 12 -16.42 -13.16 9.97
N GLU A 13 -16.64 -13.94 8.92
CA GLU A 13 -15.63 -14.78 8.31
C GLU A 13 -14.89 -14.03 7.19
N LYS A 14 -13.57 -13.88 7.33
CA LYS A 14 -12.70 -13.18 6.35
C LYS A 14 -12.86 -13.68 4.91
N LYS A 15 -13.24 -14.94 4.73
CA LYS A 15 -13.47 -15.53 3.40
C LYS A 15 -14.63 -14.87 2.66
N TRP A 16 -15.65 -14.39 3.38
CA TRP A 16 -16.90 -13.93 2.78
C TRP A 16 -17.11 -12.42 2.93
N SER A 17 -16.37 -11.75 3.81
CA SER A 17 -16.47 -10.31 4.05
C SER A 17 -16.31 -9.46 2.79
N ASP A 18 -15.52 -9.94 1.82
CA ASP A 18 -15.19 -9.20 0.59
C ASP A 18 -16.19 -9.42 -0.56
N ILE A 19 -17.17 -10.31 -0.38
CA ILE A 19 -18.15 -10.64 -1.43
C ILE A 19 -19.28 -9.59 -1.39
N PRO A 20 -19.53 -8.87 -2.49
CA PRO A 20 -20.62 -7.91 -2.53
C PRO A 20 -21.97 -8.63 -2.51
N VAL A 21 -22.84 -8.24 -1.58
CA VAL A 21 -24.18 -8.83 -1.42
C VAL A 21 -25.24 -7.80 -1.79
N ILE A 22 -26.18 -8.22 -2.65
CA ILE A 22 -27.38 -7.47 -3.00
C ILE A 22 -28.59 -8.22 -2.44
N PHE A 23 -29.38 -7.57 -1.60
CA PHE A 23 -30.59 -8.18 -1.03
C PHE A 23 -31.75 -8.14 -2.02
N LEU A 24 -32.57 -9.20 -2.05
CA LEU A 24 -33.82 -9.21 -2.81
C LEU A 24 -34.98 -9.16 -1.80
N THR A 25 -35.73 -8.07 -1.76
CA THR A 25 -36.80 -7.85 -0.77
C THR A 25 -38.19 -7.86 -1.40
N SER A 26 -39.17 -8.41 -0.69
CA SER A 26 -40.61 -8.21 -0.96
C SER A 26 -41.24 -7.18 -0.03
N ASP A 27 -40.56 -6.83 1.07
CA ASP A 27 -41.03 -5.81 2.01
C ASP A 27 -40.57 -4.44 1.53
N THR A 28 -41.56 -3.57 1.28
CA THR A 28 -41.41 -2.17 0.88
C THR A 28 -41.36 -1.22 2.09
N GLU A 29 -41.16 -1.73 3.31
CA GLU A 29 -40.92 -0.85 4.45
C GLU A 29 -39.52 -0.24 4.33
N ASP A 30 -39.44 1.07 4.06
CA ASP A 30 -38.22 1.87 3.92
C ASP A 30 -37.18 1.62 5.04
N GLN A 31 -37.63 1.20 6.22
CA GLN A 31 -36.77 0.84 7.34
C GLN A 31 -35.90 -0.39 7.07
N THR A 32 -36.38 -1.37 6.30
CA THR A 32 -35.63 -2.60 5.99
C THR A 32 -34.50 -2.34 4.99
N GLU A 33 -34.69 -1.41 4.06
CA GLU A 33 -33.71 -1.06 3.02
C GLU A 33 -32.50 -0.31 3.61
N ALA A 34 -32.78 0.75 4.37
CA ALA A 34 -31.74 1.53 5.06
C ALA A 34 -30.93 0.68 6.04
N GLN A 35 -31.60 -0.25 6.74
CA GLN A 35 -30.93 -1.21 7.61
C GLN A 35 -29.96 -2.09 6.83
N CYS A 36 -30.35 -2.68 5.69
CA CYS A 36 -29.46 -3.56 4.92
C CYS A 36 -28.19 -2.81 4.46
N LEU A 37 -28.35 -1.57 3.97
CA LEU A 37 -27.21 -0.73 3.58
C LEU A 37 -26.29 -0.41 4.78
N ASN A 38 -26.87 -0.05 5.94
CA ASN A 38 -26.10 0.23 7.15
C ASN A 38 -25.34 -1.00 7.68
N LEU A 39 -25.84 -2.21 7.43
CA LEU A 39 -25.17 -3.46 7.79
C LEU A 39 -24.02 -3.82 6.84
N GLY A 40 -23.82 -3.07 5.76
CA GLY A 40 -22.74 -3.30 4.79
C GLY A 40 -23.17 -4.02 3.52
N ALA A 41 -24.48 -4.18 3.27
CA ALA A 41 -24.96 -4.60 1.96
C ALA A 41 -24.55 -3.59 0.89
N TYR A 42 -24.23 -4.08 -0.30
CA TYR A 42 -23.88 -3.20 -1.42
C TYR A 42 -25.11 -2.56 -2.05
N ASP A 43 -26.23 -3.29 -2.06
CA ASP A 43 -27.49 -2.82 -2.63
C ASP A 43 -28.67 -3.70 -2.18
N PHE A 44 -29.88 -3.31 -2.59
CA PHE A 44 -31.08 -4.13 -2.51
C PHE A 44 -31.96 -3.95 -3.76
N ILE A 45 -32.84 -4.91 -4.02
CA ILE A 45 -33.79 -4.90 -5.13
C ILE A 45 -35.15 -5.38 -4.61
N GLY A 46 -36.15 -4.49 -4.72
CA GLY A 46 -37.54 -4.82 -4.44
C GLY A 46 -38.15 -5.75 -5.49
N LYS A 47 -39.12 -6.58 -5.08
CA LYS A 47 -39.94 -7.42 -5.95
C LYS A 47 -41.21 -6.66 -6.40
N PRO A 48 -41.72 -6.90 -7.63
CA PRO A 48 -41.21 -7.84 -8.62
C PRO A 48 -39.91 -7.35 -9.28
N ILE A 49 -39.00 -8.28 -9.58
CA ILE A 49 -37.67 -7.95 -10.10
C ILE A 49 -37.78 -7.53 -11.56
N VAL A 50 -37.42 -6.28 -11.84
CA VAL A 50 -37.26 -5.78 -13.21
C VAL A 50 -35.85 -6.16 -13.68
N LYS A 51 -35.76 -6.93 -14.76
CA LYS A 51 -34.50 -7.52 -15.26
C LYS A 51 -33.45 -6.45 -15.56
N GLU A 52 -33.86 -5.36 -16.19
CA GLU A 52 -32.99 -4.26 -16.59
C GLU A 52 -32.38 -3.57 -15.36
N VAL A 53 -33.18 -3.41 -14.30
CA VAL A 53 -32.74 -2.82 -13.03
C VAL A 53 -31.75 -3.75 -12.34
N LEU A 54 -32.05 -5.06 -12.28
CA LEU A 54 -31.14 -6.06 -11.73
C LEU A 54 -29.79 -6.06 -12.45
N LEU A 55 -29.80 -6.13 -13.79
CA LEU A 55 -28.57 -6.14 -14.58
C LEU A 55 -27.75 -4.86 -14.38
N SER A 56 -28.41 -3.71 -14.32
CA SER A 56 -27.75 -2.42 -14.11
C SER A 56 -27.09 -2.35 -12.74
N ARG A 57 -27.78 -2.81 -11.69
CA ARG A 57 -27.23 -2.84 -10.32
C ARG A 57 -26.07 -3.83 -10.20
N VAL A 58 -26.22 -5.05 -10.71
CA VAL A 58 -25.15 -6.06 -10.71
C VAL A 58 -23.91 -5.53 -11.45
N ALA A 59 -24.09 -4.95 -12.64
CA ALA A 59 -22.98 -4.36 -13.39
C ALA A 59 -22.29 -3.25 -12.60
N LYS A 60 -23.07 -2.37 -11.96
CA LYS A 60 -22.53 -1.27 -11.16
C LYS A 60 -21.78 -1.75 -9.93
N THR A 61 -22.32 -2.74 -9.22
CA THR A 61 -21.67 -3.36 -8.07
C THR A 61 -20.35 -4.00 -8.46
N LEU A 62 -20.30 -4.76 -9.56
CA LEU A 62 -19.06 -5.37 -10.06
C LEU A 62 -18.01 -4.32 -10.43
N GLU A 63 -18.42 -3.28 -11.15
CA GLU A 63 -17.56 -2.15 -11.52
C GLU A 63 -16.97 -1.48 -10.26
N LEU A 64 -17.80 -1.16 -9.27
CA LEU A 64 -17.36 -0.54 -8.02
C LEU A 64 -16.41 -1.45 -7.22
N THR A 65 -16.69 -2.75 -7.15
CA THR A 65 -15.82 -3.72 -6.46
C THR A 65 -14.46 -3.82 -7.16
N ASP A 66 -14.43 -3.82 -8.49
CA ASP A 66 -13.17 -3.84 -9.24
C ASP A 66 -12.36 -2.56 -9.02
N TYR A 67 -12.99 -1.38 -9.10
CA TYR A 67 -12.32 -0.12 -8.79
C TYR A 67 -11.75 -0.09 -7.36
N ARG A 68 -12.51 -0.54 -6.36
CA ARG A 68 -12.03 -0.61 -4.97
C ARG A 68 -10.83 -1.54 -4.83
N LYS A 69 -10.86 -2.73 -5.44
CA LYS A 69 -9.73 -3.67 -5.42
C LYS A 69 -8.48 -3.09 -6.09
N ASN A 70 -8.66 -2.41 -7.22
CA ASN A 70 -7.56 -1.77 -7.92
C ASN A 70 -6.97 -0.59 -7.14
N LEU A 71 -7.80 0.21 -6.48
CA LEU A 71 -7.35 1.27 -5.58
C LEU A 71 -6.60 0.70 -4.38
N GLN A 72 -7.15 -0.34 -3.73
CA GLN A 72 -6.51 -1.02 -2.62
C GLN A 72 -5.13 -1.54 -3.03
N LYS A 73 -5.02 -2.23 -4.17
CA LYS A 73 -3.74 -2.73 -4.69
C LYS A 73 -2.70 -1.62 -4.93
N LYS A 74 -3.14 -0.44 -5.40
CA LYS A 74 -2.24 0.72 -5.56
C LYS A 74 -1.79 1.28 -4.22
N LEU A 75 -2.66 1.29 -3.22
CA LEU A 75 -2.34 1.70 -1.85
C LEU A 75 -1.42 0.69 -1.17
N ASP A 76 -1.63 -0.61 -1.37
CA ASP A 76 -0.81 -1.68 -0.81
C ASP A 76 0.66 -1.51 -1.23
N GLY A 77 0.91 -1.20 -2.51
CA GLY A 77 2.28 -0.93 -3.00
C GLY A 77 2.93 0.30 -2.36
N LEU A 78 2.16 1.30 -1.92
CA LEU A 78 2.68 2.47 -1.22
C LEU A 78 2.84 2.21 0.28
N SER A 79 1.92 1.45 0.88
CA SER A 79 2.01 1.03 2.28
C SER A 79 3.19 0.09 2.51
N ASP A 80 3.51 -0.77 1.54
CA ASP A 80 4.66 -1.67 1.62
C ASP A 80 5.97 -0.89 1.71
N GLY A 81 6.09 0.21 0.97
CA GLY A 81 7.23 1.13 1.08
C GLY A 81 7.38 1.67 2.51
N THR A 82 6.33 2.26 3.05
CA THR A 82 6.32 2.81 4.42
C THR A 82 6.49 1.73 5.49
N LEU A 83 5.91 0.55 5.31
CA LEU A 83 5.92 -0.51 6.31
C LEU A 83 7.28 -1.22 6.38
N TYR A 84 7.91 -1.45 5.22
CA TYR A 84 9.10 -2.31 5.12
C TYR A 84 10.41 -1.58 4.82
N HIS A 85 10.44 -0.24 4.66
CA HIS A 85 11.71 0.46 4.37
C HIS A 85 12.77 0.40 5.50
N HIS A 86 12.38 -0.05 6.70
CA HIS A 86 13.27 -0.36 7.81
C HIS A 86 13.73 -1.84 7.86
N GLU A 87 13.24 -2.68 6.96
CA GLU A 87 13.82 -4.00 6.74
C GLU A 87 15.24 -3.86 6.18
N ARG A 88 16.11 -4.82 6.51
CA ARG A 88 17.51 -4.82 6.08
C ARG A 88 17.73 -6.00 5.15
N PHE A 89 18.51 -5.80 4.10
CA PHE A 89 18.72 -6.81 3.07
C PHE A 89 19.25 -8.15 3.60
N ASP A 90 19.99 -8.15 4.71
CA ASP A 90 20.49 -9.34 5.41
C ASP A 90 19.47 -10.06 6.32
N GLY A 91 18.28 -9.47 6.54
CA GLY A 91 17.22 -9.97 7.42
C GLY A 91 17.30 -9.46 8.86
N SER A 92 18.24 -8.56 9.19
CA SER A 92 18.37 -8.00 10.55
C SER A 92 17.47 -6.78 10.82
N GLY A 93 16.56 -6.47 9.90
CA GLY A 93 15.63 -5.33 10.00
C GLY A 93 14.31 -5.67 10.68
N TYR A 94 13.36 -4.74 10.59
CA TYR A 94 12.03 -4.85 11.18
C TYR A 94 10.99 -4.23 10.24
N PRO A 95 9.68 -4.56 10.34
CA PRO A 95 9.01 -5.29 11.43
C PRO A 95 9.05 -6.82 11.38
N ASN A 96 9.25 -7.42 10.21
CA ASN A 96 9.04 -8.84 9.97
C ASN A 96 10.35 -9.62 9.77
N GLY A 97 11.49 -8.94 9.62
CA GLY A 97 12.79 -9.58 9.39
C GLY A 97 12.92 -10.18 7.99
N LEU A 98 12.27 -9.56 7.00
CA LEU A 98 12.32 -9.99 5.60
C LEU A 98 13.74 -9.89 5.05
N LYS A 99 14.13 -10.82 4.17
CA LYS A 99 15.50 -10.89 3.63
C LYS A 99 15.54 -10.83 2.11
N GLY A 100 16.51 -10.09 1.59
CA GLY A 100 16.78 -10.02 0.14
C GLY A 100 15.54 -9.59 -0.66
N ASP A 101 15.14 -10.43 -1.61
CA ASP A 101 14.01 -10.17 -2.51
C ASP A 101 12.63 -10.35 -1.87
N GLU A 102 12.54 -10.86 -0.64
CA GLU A 102 11.29 -10.87 0.13
C GLU A 102 10.86 -9.45 0.51
N ILE A 103 11.81 -8.50 0.55
CA ILE A 103 11.53 -7.09 0.81
C ILE A 103 10.98 -6.46 -0.49
N PRO A 104 9.79 -5.83 -0.45
CA PRO A 104 9.22 -5.16 -1.61
C PRO A 104 10.21 -4.17 -2.24
N LEU A 105 10.30 -4.17 -3.58
CA LEU A 105 11.28 -3.35 -4.31
C LEU A 105 11.19 -1.86 -3.92
N ILE A 106 9.97 -1.34 -3.78
CA ILE A 106 9.72 0.04 -3.36
C ILE A 106 10.32 0.35 -1.98
N ALA A 107 10.22 -0.57 -1.01
CA ALA A 107 10.81 -0.41 0.31
C ALA A 107 12.35 -0.41 0.25
N ARG A 108 12.95 -1.29 -0.57
CA ARG A 108 14.40 -1.31 -0.80
C ARG A 108 14.91 0.00 -1.41
N ILE A 109 14.17 0.58 -2.35
CA ILE A 109 14.49 1.89 -2.96
C ILE A 109 14.38 3.01 -1.93
N ILE A 110 13.28 3.07 -1.17
CA ILE A 110 13.05 4.08 -0.13
C ILE A 110 14.14 4.01 0.94
N SER A 111 14.54 2.81 1.38
CA SER A 111 15.59 2.62 2.40
C SER A 111 16.91 3.28 2.03
N VAL A 112 17.34 3.15 0.77
CA VAL A 112 18.57 3.80 0.25
C VAL A 112 18.39 5.32 0.18
N ALA A 113 17.26 5.79 -0.37
CA ALA A 113 16.99 7.22 -0.51
C ALA A 113 16.87 7.94 0.85
N ASP A 114 16.13 7.36 1.79
CA ASP A 114 15.95 7.87 3.15
C ASP A 114 17.27 7.92 3.92
N THR A 115 18.08 6.85 3.84
CA THR A 115 19.38 6.84 4.52
C THR A 115 20.34 7.87 3.92
N TYR A 116 20.36 8.01 2.60
CA TYR A 116 21.17 9.03 1.94
C TYR A 116 20.78 10.45 2.39
N ASP A 117 19.49 10.78 2.30
CA ASP A 117 18.98 12.08 2.71
C ASP A 117 19.23 12.35 4.19
N ALA A 118 18.98 11.35 5.05
CA ALA A 118 19.28 11.46 6.47
C ALA A 118 20.76 11.75 6.72
N MET A 119 21.67 11.12 5.99
CA MET A 119 23.12 11.34 6.10
C MET A 119 23.53 12.74 5.64
N THR A 120 23.03 13.24 4.50
CA THR A 120 23.44 14.52 3.92
C THR A 120 22.70 15.72 4.51
N SER A 121 21.54 15.51 5.12
CA SER A 121 20.75 16.58 5.72
C SER A 121 21.39 17.11 7.02
N THR A 122 21.55 18.43 7.09
CA THR A 122 21.96 19.11 8.33
C THR A 122 20.77 19.17 9.29
N ARG A 123 20.97 18.69 10.52
CA ARG A 123 19.97 18.71 11.60
C ARG A 123 20.47 19.59 12.73
N CYS A 124 19.57 20.02 13.62
CA CYS A 124 19.87 20.87 14.77
C CYS A 124 21.05 20.40 15.65
N TYR A 125 21.39 19.11 15.60
CA TYR A 125 22.48 18.50 16.38
C TYR A 125 23.65 17.96 15.57
N ARG A 126 23.61 18.02 14.22
CA ARG A 126 24.73 17.56 13.38
C ARG A 126 24.77 18.27 12.03
N LYS A 127 25.98 18.60 11.57
CA LYS A 127 26.20 18.90 10.15
C LYS A 127 26.00 17.62 9.33
N GLY A 128 25.36 17.75 8.17
CA GLY A 128 25.22 16.65 7.23
C GLY A 128 26.60 16.16 6.74
N LEU A 129 26.68 14.88 6.41
CA LEU A 129 27.85 14.31 5.75
C LEU A 129 27.99 14.85 4.33
N SER A 130 29.21 14.87 3.79
CA SER A 130 29.41 15.17 2.38
C SER A 130 28.75 14.08 1.52
N PRO A 131 28.30 14.40 0.29
CA PRO A 131 27.76 13.42 -0.65
C PRO A 131 28.69 12.21 -0.85
N GLU A 132 30.00 12.43 -0.96
CA GLU A 132 31.01 11.38 -1.13
C GLU A 132 31.02 10.44 0.06
N THR A 133 30.95 10.99 1.27
CA THR A 133 30.97 10.22 2.51
C THR A 133 29.69 9.40 2.65
N ALA A 134 28.54 10.01 2.34
CA ALA A 134 27.25 9.32 2.34
C ALA A 134 27.23 8.17 1.32
N MET A 135 27.75 8.39 0.11
CA MET A 135 27.85 7.36 -0.93
C MET A 135 28.82 6.23 -0.56
N ALA A 136 29.94 6.56 0.10
CA ALA A 136 30.87 5.56 0.61
C ALA A 136 30.22 4.67 1.68
N GLU A 137 29.40 5.23 2.58
CA GLU A 137 28.68 4.45 3.59
C GLU A 137 27.60 3.57 2.96
N LEU A 138 26.83 4.07 1.98
CA LEU A 138 25.88 3.24 1.22
C LEU A 138 26.58 2.04 0.58
N LYS A 139 27.73 2.26 -0.07
CA LYS A 139 28.52 1.20 -0.70
C LYS A 139 29.03 0.18 0.33
N LYS A 140 29.47 0.64 1.50
CA LYS A 140 29.95 -0.21 2.59
C LYS A 140 28.85 -1.11 3.16
N GLN A 141 27.61 -0.62 3.22
CA GLN A 141 26.46 -1.37 3.73
C GLN A 141 25.70 -2.17 2.66
N SER A 142 26.18 -2.16 1.42
CA SER A 142 25.65 -2.96 0.31
C SER A 142 25.68 -4.45 0.62
N GLY A 143 24.54 -5.13 0.43
CA GLY A 143 24.36 -6.56 0.72
C GLY A 143 24.11 -6.88 2.20
N ARG A 144 24.16 -5.87 3.08
CA ARG A 144 23.80 -5.99 4.50
C ARG A 144 22.54 -5.19 4.81
N GLN A 145 22.67 -3.86 4.84
CA GLN A 145 21.52 -2.99 5.03
C GLN A 145 20.74 -2.84 3.73
N PHE A 146 21.46 -2.61 2.64
CA PHE A 146 20.89 -2.18 1.37
C PHE A 146 21.02 -3.26 0.32
N ASP A 147 20.08 -3.26 -0.60
CA ASP A 147 20.14 -4.05 -1.82
C ASP A 147 21.35 -3.61 -2.69
N PRO A 148 22.28 -4.52 -3.02
CA PRO A 148 23.42 -4.23 -3.89
C PRO A 148 23.05 -3.67 -5.27
N GLU A 149 21.96 -4.14 -5.88
CA GLU A 149 21.54 -3.67 -7.21
C GLU A 149 21.10 -2.21 -7.15
N ILE A 150 20.32 -1.85 -6.13
CA ILE A 150 19.84 -0.48 -5.93
C ILE A 150 20.98 0.45 -5.58
N VAL A 151 21.90 0.06 -4.69
CA VAL A 151 23.09 0.86 -4.36
C VAL A 151 23.92 1.13 -5.62
N ASN A 152 24.18 0.10 -6.42
CA ASN A 152 24.96 0.26 -7.66
C ASN A 152 24.26 1.20 -8.67
N LYS A 153 22.94 1.11 -8.81
CA LYS A 153 22.16 2.03 -9.65
C LYS A 153 22.21 3.47 -9.11
N PHE A 154 22.03 3.65 -7.80
CA PHE A 154 22.07 4.95 -7.14
C PHE A 154 23.41 5.65 -7.37
N LEU A 155 24.52 4.96 -7.14
CA LEU A 155 25.87 5.51 -7.34
C LEU A 155 26.11 5.95 -8.80
N LYS A 156 25.74 5.10 -9.77
CA LYS A 156 25.86 5.44 -11.20
C LYS A 156 25.06 6.69 -11.58
N ILE A 157 23.85 6.84 -11.03
CA ILE A 157 23.00 8.00 -11.27
C ILE A 157 23.62 9.25 -10.60
N ALA A 158 24.08 9.15 -9.35
CA ALA A 158 24.71 10.24 -8.63
C ALA A 158 25.99 10.74 -9.33
N ASP A 159 26.82 9.84 -9.83
CA ASP A 159 27.99 10.15 -10.67
C ASP A 159 27.60 10.91 -11.94
N SER A 160 26.58 10.43 -12.66
CA SER A 160 26.10 11.06 -13.89
C SER A 160 25.53 12.47 -13.69
N LEU A 161 24.98 12.73 -12.51
CA LEU A 161 24.41 14.01 -12.11
C LEU A 161 25.45 14.97 -11.50
N GLY A 162 26.70 14.52 -11.31
CA GLY A 162 27.77 15.33 -10.74
C GLY A 162 27.55 15.71 -9.28
N VAL A 163 26.80 14.90 -8.52
CA VAL A 163 26.44 15.19 -7.11
C VAL A 163 27.69 15.34 -6.22
N HIS A 164 28.82 14.79 -6.64
CA HIS A 164 30.12 14.90 -5.99
C HIS A 164 30.82 16.28 -6.11
N LYS A 165 30.21 17.26 -6.79
CA LYS A 165 30.90 18.52 -7.19
C LYS A 165 30.36 19.79 -6.54
N ASN A 166 29.38 19.73 -5.65
CA ASN A 166 28.76 20.92 -5.08
C ASN A 166 29.15 21.14 -3.62
N GLU A 167 30.25 21.86 -3.40
CA GLU A 167 30.52 22.55 -2.13
C GLU A 167 29.64 23.81 -1.95
N ASP A 168 28.93 24.27 -2.99
CA ASP A 168 28.21 25.55 -2.99
C ASP A 168 26.67 25.41 -3.11
N ARG A 169 26.03 24.87 -2.07
CA ARG A 169 24.59 25.09 -1.82
C ARG A 169 24.33 25.59 -0.40
N ILE A 170 25.05 26.65 -0.02
CA ILE A 170 24.61 27.59 1.03
C ILE A 170 24.94 29.01 0.55
N MET A 171 23.95 29.69 -0.03
CA MET A 171 23.67 31.09 0.24
C MET A 171 22.16 31.29 0.23
#